data_AF-A0A2V5P7H7-F1
#
_entry.id   AF-A0A2V5P7H7-F1
#
_cell.length_a   1.000
_cell.length_b   1.000
_cell.length_c   1.000
_cell.angle_alpha   90.00
_cell.angle_beta   90.00
_cell.angle_gamma   90.00
#
_symmetry.space_group_name_H-M   'P 1'
#
loop_
_entity.id
_entity.type
_entity.pdbx_description
1 polymer ?
#
loop_
_entity_poly.entity_id
_entity_poly.type
_entity_poly.pdbx_seq_one_letter_code
_entity_poly.pdbx_strand_id
1 'polypeptide(L)'
;MLVSTSVLSGEAVNQLTANEKAAGWKLLFDGKTTQGWRGFKKPAFPAHGWVIEDGWLHCLGKGGGDIIPDAEFDDFELEWEWKVAPGANSGVKYFITESRDAPVGHEYQMIDDARGLSASQRGGKKATASFYDVLKPASVPTKPPGEVNQSRILVRG
;
A
#
# COMPACT_ATOMS: atom_id res chain seq x y z
N MET A 1 -14.85 14.87 3.43
CA MET A 1 -14.69 15.07 4.88
C MET A 1 -13.22 14.85 5.19
N LEU A 2 -12.55 15.83 5.80
CA LEU A 2 -11.09 16.02 5.85
C LEU A 2 -10.49 15.49 7.16
N VAL A 3 -9.34 14.80 7.10
CA VAL A 3 -8.32 14.79 8.18
C VAL A 3 -6.90 14.61 7.58
N SER A 4 -5.96 15.25 8.27
CA SER A 4 -4.51 15.38 8.09
C SER A 4 -3.80 14.64 9.22
N THR A 5 -2.60 14.12 8.99
CA THR A 5 -1.63 13.85 10.06
C THR A 5 -0.30 14.54 9.77
N SER A 6 0.10 15.35 10.76
CA SER A 6 1.35 16.08 10.83
C SER A 6 2.50 15.16 11.25
N VAL A 7 3.63 15.25 10.58
CA VAL A 7 4.92 14.87 11.16
C VAL A 7 5.24 15.89 12.26
N LEU A 8 4.99 15.54 13.53
CA LEU A 8 5.83 15.76 14.74
C LEU A 8 5.02 15.66 16.06
N SER A 9 5.53 14.82 16.96
CA SER A 9 5.26 14.66 18.41
C SER A 9 4.05 13.83 18.88
N GLY A 10 4.33 12.59 19.28
CA GLY A 10 3.70 11.95 20.45
C GLY A 10 2.65 10.86 20.21
N GLU A 11 2.02 10.79 19.04
CA GLU A 11 1.07 9.70 18.76
C GLU A 11 1.84 8.43 18.35
N ALA A 12 1.47 7.31 18.98
CA ALA A 12 2.08 6.02 18.68
C ALA A 12 1.68 5.59 17.26
N VAL A 13 2.67 5.39 16.40
CA VAL A 13 2.48 4.86 15.03
C VAL A 13 1.77 3.51 15.07
N ASN A 14 1.00 3.21 14.01
CA ASN A 14 0.21 1.98 13.89
C ASN A 14 -0.82 1.80 15.02
N GLN A 15 -1.56 2.87 15.33
CA GLN A 15 -2.68 2.83 16.25
C GLN A 15 -3.81 3.71 15.71
N LEU A 16 -5.05 3.27 15.93
CA LEU A 16 -6.21 4.11 15.64
C LEU A 16 -6.41 5.13 16.76
N THR A 17 -6.60 6.39 16.38
CA THR A 17 -7.12 7.47 17.22
C THR A 17 -8.52 7.13 17.74
N ALA A 18 -8.98 7.85 18.78
CA ALA A 18 -10.33 7.69 19.29
C ALA A 18 -11.41 7.99 18.22
N ASN A 19 -11.15 8.97 17.35
CA ASN A 19 -12.06 9.36 16.29
C ASN A 19 -12.15 8.29 15.20
N GLU A 20 -11.02 7.69 14.82
CA GLU A 20 -11.01 6.59 13.84
C GLU A 20 -11.75 5.37 14.38
N LYS A 21 -11.54 5.01 15.65
CA LYS A 21 -12.31 3.94 16.31
C LYS A 21 -13.81 4.24 16.31
N ALA A 22 -14.19 5.47 16.67
CA ALA A 22 -15.60 5.90 16.69
C ALA A 22 -16.22 5.90 15.28
N ALA A 23 -15.43 6.17 14.25
CA ALA A 23 -15.84 6.12 12.85
C ALA A 23 -15.79 4.70 12.24
N GLY A 24 -15.43 3.68 13.02
CA GLY A 24 -15.46 2.27 12.60
C GLY A 24 -14.24 1.80 11.80
N TRP A 25 -13.14 2.57 11.81
CA TRP A 25 -11.89 2.14 11.18
C TRP A 25 -11.34 0.88 11.85
N LYS A 26 -10.66 0.06 11.05
CA LYS A 26 -9.96 -1.14 11.50
C LYS A 26 -8.49 -1.02 11.15
N LEU A 27 -7.64 -1.33 12.12
CA LEU A 27 -6.20 -1.37 11.91
C LEU A 27 -5.84 -2.67 11.19
N LEU A 28 -5.24 -2.57 10.00
CA LEU A 28 -4.78 -3.74 9.25
C LEU A 28 -3.36 -4.18 9.64
N PHE A 29 -2.56 -3.30 10.24
CA PHE A 29 -1.19 -3.60 10.66
C PHE A 29 -0.87 -2.91 11.98
N ASP A 30 -0.41 -3.68 12.97
CA ASP A 30 -0.15 -3.22 14.34
C ASP A 30 1.28 -2.68 14.55
N GLY A 31 2.11 -2.68 13.50
CA GLY A 31 3.51 -2.29 13.57
C GLY A 31 4.47 -3.35 14.13
N LYS A 32 3.97 -4.54 14.48
CA LYS A 32 4.71 -5.52 15.29
C LYS A 32 4.59 -6.95 14.78
N THR A 33 3.43 -7.33 14.27
CA THR A 33 3.11 -8.69 13.84
C THR A 33 2.56 -8.68 12.42
N THR A 34 2.58 -9.85 11.81
CA THR A 34 1.97 -10.09 10.50
C THR A 34 0.56 -10.68 10.64
N GLN A 35 -0.05 -10.54 11.83
CA GLN A 35 -1.38 -11.06 12.10
C GLN A 35 -2.40 -10.43 11.14
N GLY A 36 -3.29 -11.26 10.59
CA GLY A 36 -4.27 -10.81 9.61
C GLY A 36 -3.73 -10.75 8.18
N TRP A 37 -2.47 -11.15 7.94
CA TRP A 37 -1.85 -11.21 6.62
C TRP A 37 -1.26 -12.58 6.31
N ARG A 38 -1.36 -12.96 5.05
CA ARG A 38 -0.73 -14.17 4.50
C ARG A 38 -0.18 -13.91 3.11
N GLY A 39 0.63 -14.82 2.59
CA GLY A 39 1.01 -14.78 1.17
C GLY A 39 -0.17 -15.10 0.27
N PHE A 40 -0.21 -14.49 -0.92
CA PHE A 40 -1.17 -14.84 -1.96
C PHE A 40 -1.06 -16.34 -2.32
N LYS A 41 -2.19 -17.06 -2.24
CA LYS A 41 -2.34 -18.52 -2.38
C LYS A 41 -1.49 -19.31 -1.39
N LYS A 42 -1.19 -18.74 -0.22
CA LYS A 42 -0.47 -19.39 0.88
C LYS A 42 -1.32 -19.38 2.15
N PRO A 43 -1.19 -20.41 3.01
CA PRO A 43 -1.93 -20.49 4.27
C PRO A 43 -1.34 -19.60 5.38
N ALA A 44 -0.17 -19.00 5.17
CA ALA A 44 0.54 -18.22 6.16
C ALA A 44 1.35 -17.09 5.51
N PHE A 45 1.82 -16.16 6.34
CA PHE A 45 2.73 -15.09 5.92
C PHE A 45 4.06 -15.66 5.39
N PRO A 46 4.69 -15.04 4.37
CA PRO A 46 5.96 -15.51 3.83
C PRO A 46 7.07 -15.60 4.89
N ALA A 47 7.81 -16.71 4.91
CA ALA A 47 8.93 -16.89 5.83
C ALA A 47 10.18 -16.05 5.48
N HIS A 48 10.21 -15.45 4.28
CA HIS A 48 11.29 -14.60 3.79
C HIS A 48 10.74 -13.52 2.86
N GLY A 49 11.57 -12.52 2.54
CA GLY A 49 11.25 -11.46 1.59
C GLY A 49 10.42 -10.31 2.17
N TRP A 50 9.93 -10.44 3.40
CA TRP A 50 9.24 -9.40 4.16
C TRP A 50 9.79 -9.35 5.59
N VAL A 51 9.93 -8.15 6.14
CA VAL A 51 10.35 -7.91 7.53
C VAL A 51 9.53 -6.79 8.16
N ILE A 52 9.47 -6.77 9.50
CA ILE A 52 8.93 -5.65 10.26
C ILE A 52 10.10 -4.92 10.90
N GLU A 53 10.29 -3.65 10.55
CA GLU A 53 11.40 -2.82 11.01
C GLU A 53 10.88 -1.41 11.33
N ASP A 54 11.14 -0.91 12.54
CA ASP A 54 10.72 0.41 13.00
C ASP A 54 9.21 0.71 12.83
N GLY A 55 8.37 -0.32 12.99
CA GLY A 55 6.93 -0.19 12.78
C GLY A 55 6.50 -0.17 11.31
N TRP A 56 7.37 -0.50 10.36
CA TRP A 56 7.05 -0.63 8.94
C TRP A 56 7.01 -2.09 8.51
N LEU A 57 6.02 -2.44 7.69
CA LEU A 57 6.00 -3.71 6.96
C LEU A 57 6.77 -3.56 5.64
N HIS A 58 7.96 -4.12 5.57
CA HIS A 58 8.95 -3.85 4.53
C HIS A 58 9.14 -5.06 3.61
N CYS A 59 8.81 -4.89 2.32
CA CYS A 59 9.14 -5.85 1.27
C CYS A 59 10.61 -5.70 0.86
N LEU A 60 11.40 -6.76 1.03
CA LEU A 60 12.83 -6.76 0.71
C LEU A 60 13.12 -6.95 -0.78
N GLY A 61 12.12 -7.23 -1.61
CA GLY A 61 12.31 -7.58 -3.02
C GLY A 61 13.05 -8.91 -3.26
N LYS A 62 13.08 -9.79 -2.24
CA LYS A 62 13.86 -11.04 -2.24
C LYS A 62 12.95 -12.28 -2.15
N GLY A 63 12.01 -12.40 -3.10
CA GLY A 63 11.24 -13.65 -3.30
C GLY A 63 10.11 -13.94 -2.32
N GLY A 64 9.69 -12.97 -1.49
CA GLY A 64 8.57 -13.16 -0.54
C GLY A 64 7.19 -13.22 -1.19
N GLY A 65 7.06 -12.75 -2.43
CA GLY A 65 5.78 -12.66 -3.13
C GLY A 65 4.85 -11.57 -2.58
N ASP A 66 3.66 -11.49 -3.14
CA ASP A 66 2.61 -10.58 -2.70
C ASP A 66 1.91 -11.12 -1.44
N ILE A 67 1.54 -10.20 -0.54
CA ILE A 67 0.76 -10.49 0.66
C ILE A 67 -0.66 -9.97 0.51
N ILE A 68 -1.62 -10.64 1.15
CA ILE A 68 -3.05 -10.33 1.11
C ILE A 68 -3.60 -10.43 2.55
N PRO A 69 -4.56 -9.57 2.94
CA PRO A 69 -5.23 -9.74 4.23
C PRO A 69 -6.02 -11.05 4.27
N ASP A 70 -6.24 -11.57 5.48
CA ASP A 70 -7.14 -12.70 5.72
C ASP A 70 -8.61 -12.34 5.46
N ALA A 71 -8.95 -11.05 5.58
CA ALA A 71 -10.28 -10.51 5.37
C ALA A 71 -10.51 -10.08 3.92
N GLU A 72 -11.74 -10.25 3.44
CA GLU A 72 -12.23 -9.72 2.17
C GLU A 72 -13.04 -8.45 2.40
N PHE A 73 -13.03 -7.55 1.41
CA PHE A 73 -13.71 -6.25 1.47
C PHE A 73 -14.39 -5.95 0.13
N ASP A 74 -15.65 -5.54 0.20
CA ASP A 74 -16.43 -5.08 -0.96
C ASP A 74 -16.31 -3.54 -1.08
N ASP A 75 -17.15 -2.81 -0.35
CA ASP A 75 -17.03 -1.37 -0.15
C ASP A 75 -16.03 -1.08 0.96
N PHE A 76 -15.02 -0.25 0.69
CA PHE A 76 -14.01 0.09 1.69
C PHE A 76 -13.39 1.47 1.46
N GLU A 77 -12.85 2.00 2.55
CA GLU A 77 -11.92 3.12 2.55
C GLU A 77 -10.62 2.64 3.19
N LEU A 78 -9.52 2.75 2.44
CA LEU A 78 -8.19 2.36 2.89
C LEU A 78 -7.30 3.60 2.88
N GLU A 79 -6.65 3.86 4.01
CA GLU A 79 -5.58 4.85 4.13
C GLU A 79 -4.30 4.16 4.59
N TRP A 80 -3.16 4.55 4.00
CA TRP A 80 -1.87 4.00 4.37
C TRP A 80 -0.75 5.00 4.09
N GLU A 81 0.36 4.79 4.79
CA GLU A 81 1.63 5.46 4.50
C GLU A 81 2.60 4.48 3.86
N TRP A 82 3.45 4.99 2.97
CA TRP A 82 4.44 4.17 2.27
C TRP A 82 5.66 5.00 1.87
N LYS A 83 6.78 4.31 1.71
CA LYS A 83 8.02 4.84 1.13
C LYS A 83 8.65 3.75 0.29
N VAL A 84 9.39 4.15 -0.74
CA VAL A 84 10.09 3.23 -1.64
C VAL A 84 11.59 3.52 -1.64
N ALA A 85 12.39 2.49 -1.87
CA ALA A 85 13.81 2.64 -2.17
C ALA A 85 14.01 3.22 -3.59
N PRO A 86 15.18 3.82 -3.89
CA PRO A 86 15.51 4.23 -5.25
C PRO A 86 15.32 3.09 -6.26
N GLY A 87 14.56 3.33 -7.33
CA GLY A 87 14.25 2.36 -8.38
C GLY A 87 13.24 1.27 -8.01
N ALA A 88 12.65 1.29 -6.80
CA ALA A 88 11.68 0.28 -6.40
C ALA A 88 10.32 0.49 -7.09
N ASN A 89 9.58 -0.62 -7.20
CA ASN A 89 8.25 -0.72 -7.79
C ASN A 89 7.39 -1.63 -6.91
N SER A 90 6.20 -1.17 -6.56
CA SER A 90 5.23 -1.87 -5.71
C SER A 90 3.83 -1.32 -6.01
N GLY A 91 2.81 -1.81 -5.33
CA GLY A 91 1.45 -1.36 -5.51
C GLY A 91 0.51 -1.91 -4.44
N VAL A 92 -0.59 -1.22 -4.23
CA VAL A 92 -1.73 -1.74 -3.46
C VAL A 92 -2.77 -2.21 -4.45
N LYS A 93 -3.09 -3.50 -4.38
CA LYS A 93 -4.08 -4.13 -5.27
C LYS A 93 -5.37 -4.43 -4.52
N TYR A 94 -6.50 -4.33 -5.22
CA TYR A 94 -7.84 -4.60 -4.70
C TYR A 94 -8.71 -5.34 -5.72
N PHE A 95 -9.79 -5.95 -5.25
CA PHE A 95 -10.59 -6.94 -5.98
C PHE A 95 -9.75 -8.12 -6.52
N ILE A 96 -8.86 -8.62 -5.66
CA ILE A 96 -8.03 -9.79 -5.94
C ILE A 96 -8.82 -11.05 -5.62
N THR A 97 -8.82 -12.00 -6.56
CA THR A 97 -9.41 -13.34 -6.37
C THR A 97 -8.33 -14.40 -6.50
N GLU A 98 -8.30 -15.37 -5.59
CA GLU A 98 -7.31 -16.47 -5.63
C GLU A 98 -7.65 -17.58 -6.64
N SER A 99 -8.76 -17.45 -7.38
CA SER A 99 -9.10 -18.29 -8.53
C SER A 99 -8.18 -18.07 -9.73
N ARG A 100 -7.43 -16.95 -9.77
CA ARG A 100 -6.43 -16.63 -10.80
C ARG A 100 -5.05 -17.15 -10.39
N ASP A 101 -4.15 -17.28 -11.37
CA ASP A 101 -2.77 -17.74 -11.13
C ASP A 101 -1.86 -16.66 -10.53
N ALA A 102 -2.22 -15.39 -10.70
CA ALA A 102 -1.52 -14.24 -10.16
C ALA A 102 -2.52 -13.31 -9.45
N PRO A 103 -2.05 -12.47 -8.51
CA PRO A 103 -2.88 -11.45 -7.85
C PRO A 103 -3.13 -10.29 -8.82
N VAL A 104 -3.97 -10.56 -9.82
CA VAL A 104 -4.41 -9.61 -10.83
C VAL A 104 -5.72 -9.01 -10.37
N GLY A 105 -5.73 -7.70 -10.19
CA GLY A 105 -6.89 -6.90 -9.84
C GLY A 105 -6.62 -5.44 -10.18
N HIS A 106 -7.38 -4.52 -9.57
CA HIS A 106 -7.09 -3.10 -9.71
C HIS A 106 -5.87 -2.74 -8.88
N GLU A 107 -5.06 -1.78 -9.33
CA GLU A 107 -3.79 -1.45 -8.69
C GLU A 107 -3.61 0.06 -8.57
N TYR A 108 -3.36 0.52 -7.35
CA TYR A 108 -2.76 1.81 -7.08
C TYR A 108 -1.25 1.66 -7.16
N GLN A 109 -0.64 2.37 -8.10
CA GLN A 109 0.80 2.28 -8.36
C GLN A 109 1.64 3.00 -7.31
N MET A 110 2.75 2.36 -6.88
CA MET A 110 3.78 2.93 -6.00
C MET A 110 5.18 2.68 -6.60
N ILE A 111 5.77 3.67 -7.27
CA ILE A 111 7.05 3.49 -7.97
C ILE A 111 7.97 4.70 -7.79
N ASP A 112 9.28 4.49 -7.83
CA ASP A 112 10.22 5.59 -8.08
C ASP A 112 10.04 6.09 -9.52
N ASP A 113 9.12 7.02 -9.75
CA ASP A 113 8.77 7.56 -11.07
C ASP A 113 10.00 8.04 -11.87
N ALA A 114 11.04 8.53 -11.21
CA ALA A 114 12.24 9.02 -11.87
C ALA A 114 13.12 7.90 -12.44
N ARG A 115 13.18 6.74 -11.77
CA ARG A 115 14.08 5.64 -12.16
C ARG A 115 13.36 4.41 -12.71
N GLY A 116 12.16 4.13 -12.22
CA GLY A 116 11.34 2.97 -12.57
C GLY A 116 10.55 3.15 -13.87
N LEU A 117 10.50 4.37 -14.44
CA LEU A 117 9.77 4.68 -15.66
C LEU A 117 10.67 5.28 -16.74
N SER A 118 10.44 4.84 -17.97
CA SER A 118 11.01 5.51 -19.15
C SER A 118 10.42 6.92 -19.31
N ALA A 119 11.13 7.78 -20.04
CA ALA A 119 10.71 9.18 -20.23
C ALA A 119 9.28 9.33 -20.79
N SER A 120 8.83 8.41 -21.66
CA SER A 120 7.48 8.42 -22.23
C SER A 120 6.39 7.91 -21.28
N GLN A 121 6.76 7.23 -20.20
CA GLN A 121 5.84 6.67 -19.21
C GLN A 121 5.59 7.62 -18.03
N ARG A 122 6.50 8.56 -17.78
CA ARG A 122 6.42 9.50 -16.66
C ARG A 122 5.15 10.35 -16.76
N GLY A 123 4.42 10.49 -15.66
CA GLY A 123 3.11 11.15 -15.60
C GLY A 123 1.98 10.43 -16.36
N GLY A 124 2.24 9.23 -16.87
CA GLY A 124 1.27 8.39 -17.57
C GLY A 124 0.51 7.44 -16.65
N LYS A 125 -0.08 6.39 -17.23
CA LYS A 125 -0.86 5.37 -16.52
C LYS A 125 -0.02 4.38 -15.71
N LYS A 126 1.30 4.55 -15.68
CA LYS A 126 2.24 3.71 -14.92
C LYS A 126 2.96 4.49 -13.82
N ALA A 127 2.66 5.79 -13.70
CA ALA A 127 3.16 6.68 -12.67
C ALA A 127 2.52 6.36 -11.31
N THR A 128 3.18 6.72 -10.21
CA THR A 128 2.60 6.63 -8.88
C THR A 128 1.23 7.30 -8.81
N ALA A 129 0.33 6.73 -8.00
CA ALA A 129 -1.07 7.15 -7.85
C ALA A 129 -1.95 6.97 -9.10
N SER A 130 -1.43 6.38 -10.18
CA SER A 130 -2.28 5.91 -11.26
C SER A 130 -3.14 4.73 -10.80
N PHE A 131 -4.31 4.59 -11.43
CA PHE A 131 -4.90 3.27 -11.59
C PHE A 131 -4.11 2.59 -12.72
N TYR A 132 -3.20 1.70 -12.33
CA TYR A 132 -2.16 1.17 -13.21
C TYR A 132 -2.72 0.68 -14.55
N ASP A 133 -2.14 1.19 -15.64
CA ASP A 133 -2.49 0.97 -17.05
C ASP A 133 -3.91 1.42 -17.48
N VAL A 134 -4.73 1.93 -16.56
CA VAL A 134 -6.10 2.36 -16.83
C VAL A 134 -6.22 3.88 -16.86
N LEU A 135 -5.86 4.57 -15.77
CA LEU A 135 -6.04 6.02 -15.59
C LEU A 135 -4.79 6.66 -14.98
N LYS A 136 -4.28 7.70 -15.63
CA LYS A 136 -3.15 8.50 -15.14
C LYS A 136 -3.56 9.31 -13.90
N PRO A 137 -2.63 9.67 -13.00
CA PRO A 137 -2.99 10.48 -11.85
C PRO A 137 -3.30 11.92 -12.30
N ALA A 138 -4.16 12.61 -11.55
CA ALA A 138 -4.54 14.00 -11.86
C ALA A 138 -3.37 15.00 -11.68
N SER A 139 -2.50 14.70 -10.72
CA SER A 139 -1.22 15.35 -10.47
C SER A 139 -0.18 14.26 -10.19
N VAL A 140 1.12 14.58 -10.23
CA VAL A 140 2.18 13.64 -9.83
C VAL A 140 2.62 14.01 -8.41
N PRO A 141 2.04 13.40 -7.35
CA PRO A 141 2.31 13.82 -5.97
C PRO A 141 3.57 13.19 -5.37
N THR A 142 4.44 12.56 -6.18
CA THR A 142 5.51 11.71 -5.65
C THR A 142 6.55 12.50 -4.89
N LYS A 143 6.71 12.18 -3.61
CA LYS A 143 7.92 12.55 -2.88
C LYS A 143 9.12 11.70 -3.35
N PRO A 144 10.36 12.18 -3.18
CA PRO A 144 11.55 11.40 -3.48
C PRO A 144 11.59 10.05 -2.74
N PRO A 145 12.30 9.04 -3.28
CA PRO A 145 12.54 7.78 -2.58
C PRO A 145 13.12 7.99 -1.18
N GLY A 146 12.64 7.21 -0.21
CA GLY A 146 12.96 7.33 1.21
C GLY A 146 12.02 8.26 2.01
N GLU A 147 11.28 9.15 1.35
CA GLU A 147 10.28 9.99 2.01
C GLU A 147 8.92 9.29 2.14
N VAL A 148 8.21 9.60 3.22
CA VAL A 148 6.89 9.04 3.53
C VAL A 148 5.81 9.73 2.71
N ASN A 149 5.12 8.96 1.88
CA ASN A 149 3.90 9.33 1.18
C ASN A 149 2.69 8.82 1.96
N GLN A 150 1.57 9.55 1.90
CA GLN A 150 0.27 9.10 2.39
C GLN A 150 -0.63 8.86 1.18
N SER A 151 -1.47 7.85 1.22
CA SER A 151 -2.37 7.49 0.12
C SER A 151 -3.69 6.95 0.62
N ARG A 152 -4.70 7.06 -0.23
CA ARG A 152 -6.08 6.65 0.07
C ARG A 152 -6.73 6.00 -1.14
N ILE A 153 -7.48 4.93 -0.91
CA ILE A 153 -8.40 4.32 -1.87
C ILE A 153 -9.80 4.37 -1.24
N LEU A 154 -10.79 4.84 -2.00
CA LEU A 154 -12.20 4.75 -1.65
C LEU A 154 -12.93 3.97 -2.74
N VAL A 155 -13.53 2.86 -2.35
CA VAL A 155 -14.43 2.05 -3.17
C VAL A 155 -15.81 2.13 -2.54
N ARG A 156 -16.81 2.51 -3.35
CA ARG A 156 -18.20 2.63 -2.91
C ARG A 156 -19.13 2.43 -4.10
N GLY A 157 -20.02 1.44 -4.02
CA GLY A 157 -21.14 1.27 -4.96
C GLY A 157 -21.33 -0.15 -5.47
#